data_AF-A0A3A6RQ31-F1
#
_entry.id   AF-A0A3A6RQ31-F1
#
_cell.length_a   1.000
_cell.length_b   1.000
_cell.length_c   1.000
_cell.angle_alpha   90.00
_cell.angle_beta   90.00
_cell.angle_gamma   90.00
#
_symmetry.space_group_name_H-M   'P 1'
#
loop_
_entity.id
_entity.type
_entity.pdbx_description
1 polymer ?
#
loop_
_entity_poly.entity_id
_entity_poly.type
_entity_poly.pdbx_seq_one_letter_code
_entity_poly.pdbx_strand_id
1 'polypeptide(L)'
;MQIREGSIVRFRCHTGHAFSIETLIAEVNAAIVTGLWDTLRAVEEKIMLLRQMGELAETQRSIKDAEFCRSQAKSAEERLKPLPELVPDPGLYQLILNVTVPRNAPDVAQAFFDRGLT
;
A
#
# COMPACT_ATOMS: atom_id res chain seq x y z
N MET A 1 -15.00 9.65 13.66
CA MET A 1 -16.15 10.16 14.44
C MET A 1 -15.67 11.25 15.39
N GLN A 2 -16.34 12.40 15.47
CA GLN A 2 -15.92 13.52 16.33
C GLN A 2 -16.79 13.57 17.60
N ILE A 3 -16.16 13.76 18.76
CA ILE A 3 -16.83 13.94 20.06
C ILE A 3 -16.41 15.30 20.61
N ARG A 4 -17.37 16.11 21.07
CA ARG A 4 -17.10 17.37 21.77
C ARG A 4 -17.25 17.15 23.28
N GLU A 5 -16.16 17.33 24.02
CA GLU A 5 -16.16 17.35 25.50
C GLU A 5 -15.81 18.77 25.95
N GLY A 6 -16.84 19.58 26.23
CA GLY A 6 -16.66 20.99 26.59
C GLY A 6 -16.01 21.80 25.47
N SER A 7 -14.86 22.43 25.73
CA SER A 7 -14.08 23.17 24.73
C SER A 7 -13.12 22.29 23.91
N ILE A 8 -13.01 20.99 24.23
CA ILE A 8 -12.06 20.08 23.60
C ILE A 8 -12.78 19.21 22.58
N VAL A 9 -12.22 19.17 21.37
CA VAL A 9 -12.66 18.27 20.30
C VAL A 9 -11.77 17.03 20.31
N ARG A 10 -12.35 15.86 20.54
CA ARG A 10 -11.69 14.56 20.44
C ARG A 10 -12.14 13.83 19.17
N PHE A 11 -11.20 13.23 18.46
CA PHE A 11 -11.50 12.41 17.29
C PHE A 11 -11.31 10.94 17.66
N ARG A 12 -12.32 10.13 17.35
CA ARG A 12 -12.27 8.66 17.51
C ARG A 12 -12.16 7.99 16.14
N CYS A 13 -11.25 7.02 16.09
CA CYS A 13 -11.23 5.96 15.08
C CYS A 13 -12.46 5.05 15.24
N HIS A 14 -12.83 4.32 14.18
CA HIS A 14 -13.91 3.34 14.18
C HIS A 14 -13.74 2.20 15.22
N THR A 15 -12.52 2.03 15.76
CA THR A 15 -12.15 1.06 16.81
C THR A 15 -12.13 1.64 18.24
N GLY A 16 -12.39 2.94 18.44
CA GLY A 16 -12.68 3.51 19.76
C GLY A 16 -11.54 4.17 20.54
N HIS A 17 -10.31 4.22 20.02
CA HIS A 17 -9.18 4.90 20.68
C HIS A 17 -9.31 6.43 20.63
N ALA A 18 -8.92 7.10 21.73
CA ALA A 18 -8.84 8.55 21.81
C ALA A 18 -7.45 9.02 21.33
N PHE A 19 -7.39 9.62 20.15
CA PHE A 19 -6.15 10.12 19.55
C PHE A 19 -6.12 11.65 19.57
N SER A 20 -4.92 12.24 19.59
CA SER A 20 -4.75 13.60 19.06
C SER A 20 -5.05 13.60 17.55
N ILE A 21 -5.35 14.76 16.98
CA ILE A 21 -5.60 14.90 15.54
C ILE A 21 -4.43 14.34 14.73
N GLU A 22 -3.20 14.62 15.16
CA GLU A 22 -1.97 14.20 14.50
C GLU A 22 -1.83 12.68 14.50
N THR A 23 -2.10 12.00 15.63
CA THR A 23 -2.05 10.53 15.70
C THR A 23 -3.14 9.87 14.87
N LEU A 24 -4.35 10.43 14.83
CA LEU A 24 -5.39 9.88 13.97
C LEU A 24 -5.01 9.97 12.49
N ILE A 25 -4.47 11.10 12.04
CA ILE A 25 -4.05 11.28 10.63
C ILE A 25 -2.86 10.35 10.33
N ALA A 26 -1.90 10.22 11.24
CA ALA A 26 -0.77 9.29 11.08
C ALA A 26 -1.24 7.83 10.90
N GLU A 27 -2.19 7.36 11.73
CA GLU A 27 -2.76 6.01 11.61
C GLU A 27 -3.51 5.82 10.28
N VAL A 28 -4.29 6.81 9.84
CA VAL A 28 -4.98 6.76 8.54
C VAL A 28 -3.97 6.70 7.39
N ASN A 29 -2.91 7.53 7.44
CA ASN A 29 -1.85 7.50 6.44
C ASN A 29 -1.15 6.14 6.40
N ALA A 30 -0.86 5.54 7.57
CA ALA A 30 -0.24 4.22 7.65
C ALA A 30 -1.14 3.15 7.01
N ALA A 31 -2.44 3.17 7.30
CA ALA A 31 -3.40 2.24 6.70
C ALA A 31 -3.49 2.41 5.17
N ILE A 32 -3.47 3.65 4.66
CA ILE A 32 -3.46 3.93 3.22
C ILE A 32 -2.20 3.35 2.57
N VAL A 33 -1.03 3.65 3.14
CA VAL A 33 0.25 3.17 2.62
C VAL A 33 0.31 1.64 2.60
N THR A 34 -0.11 0.98 3.69
CA THR A 34 -0.19 -0.49 3.73
C THR A 34 -1.11 -1.04 2.64
N GLY A 35 -2.30 -0.47 2.48
CA GLY A 35 -3.24 -0.91 1.44
C GLY A 35 -2.71 -0.72 0.01
N LEU A 36 -1.97 0.36 -0.24
CA LEU A 36 -1.32 0.60 -1.54
C LEU A 36 -0.24 -0.45 -1.83
N TRP A 37 0.61 -0.76 -0.85
CA TRP A 37 1.64 -1.80 -0.98
C TRP A 37 1.04 -3.19 -1.20
N ASP A 38 0.02 -3.55 -0.43
CA ASP A 38 -0.65 -4.84 -0.59
C ASP A 38 -1.33 -4.96 -1.96
N THR A 39 -1.91 -3.86 -2.45
CA THR A 39 -2.49 -3.81 -3.81
C THR A 39 -1.41 -3.96 -4.88
N LEU A 40 -0.28 -3.27 -4.75
CA LEU A 40 0.84 -3.38 -5.69
C LEU A 40 1.32 -4.82 -5.79
N ARG A 41 1.60 -5.45 -4.64
CA ARG A 41 2.05 -6.84 -4.55
C ARG A 41 1.05 -7.81 -5.19
N ALA A 42 -0.24 -7.67 -4.88
CA ALA A 42 -1.28 -8.53 -5.45
C ALA A 42 -1.38 -8.42 -6.98
N VAL A 43 -1.15 -7.23 -7.55
CA VAL A 43 -1.15 -7.05 -9.01
C VAL A 43 0.13 -7.61 -9.65
N GLU A 44 1.29 -7.48 -8.98
CA GLU A 44 2.54 -8.12 -9.42
C GLU A 44 2.41 -9.65 -9.44
N GLU A 45 1.85 -10.24 -8.38
CA GLU A 45 1.56 -11.68 -8.33
C GLU A 45 0.64 -12.12 -9.47
N LYS A 46 -0.40 -11.33 -9.77
CA LYS A 46 -1.29 -11.56 -10.92
C LYS A 46 -0.52 -11.51 -12.26
N ILE A 47 0.40 -10.57 -12.44
CA ILE A 47 1.23 -10.47 -13.65
C ILE A 47 2.11 -11.71 -13.79
N MET A 48 2.76 -12.14 -12.71
CA MET A 48 3.58 -13.36 -12.70
C MET A 48 2.75 -14.59 -13.10
N LEU A 49 1.57 -14.76 -12.50
CA LEU A 49 0.66 -15.86 -12.82
C LEU A 49 0.23 -15.83 -14.29
N LEU A 50 -0.16 -14.67 -14.82
CA LEU A 50 -0.56 -14.53 -16.23
C LEU A 50 0.58 -14.86 -17.18
N ARG A 51 1.83 -14.50 -16.86
CA ARG A 51 3.00 -14.86 -17.66
C ARG A 51 3.20 -16.38 -17.69
N GLN A 52 3.18 -17.02 -16.51
CA GLN A 52 3.30 -18.49 -16.40
C GLN A 52 2.18 -19.24 -17.15
N MET A 53 0.94 -18.76 -17.05
CA MET A 53 -0.19 -19.33 -17.79
C MET A 53 -0.04 -19.15 -19.30
N GLY A 54 0.50 -18.01 -19.74
CA GLY A 54 0.80 -17.76 -21.14
C GLY A 54 1.85 -18.74 -21.69
N GLU A 55 2.95 -18.93 -20.95
CA GLU A 55 4.00 -19.90 -21.30
C GLU A 55 3.43 -21.33 -21.37
N LEU A 56 2.63 -21.74 -20.40
CA LEU A 56 1.97 -23.05 -20.41
C LEU A 56 1.05 -23.22 -21.62
N ALA A 57 0.25 -22.21 -21.96
CA ALA A 57 -0.62 -22.23 -23.13
C ALA A 57 0.16 -22.38 -24.45
N GLU A 58 1.33 -21.76 -24.55
CA GLU A 58 2.24 -21.93 -25.70
C GLU A 58 2.73 -23.38 -25.82
N THR A 59 3.14 -24.01 -24.71
CA THR A 59 3.55 -25.43 -24.72
C THR A 59 2.42 -26.37 -25.16
N GLN A 60 1.17 -26.00 -24.85
CA GLN A 60 -0.03 -26.73 -25.25
C GLN A 60 -0.54 -26.35 -26.65
N ARG A 61 0.16 -25.46 -27.36
CA ARG A 61 -0.21 -24.92 -28.69
C ARG A 61 -1.56 -24.19 -28.72
N SER A 62 -2.01 -23.69 -27.57
CA SER A 62 -3.20 -22.81 -27.50
C SER A 62 -2.80 -21.35 -27.69
N ILE A 63 -2.79 -20.91 -28.95
CA ILE A 63 -2.39 -19.54 -29.33
C ILE A 63 -3.32 -18.50 -28.69
N LYS A 64 -4.64 -18.76 -28.68
CA LYS A 64 -5.63 -17.82 -28.15
C LYS A 64 -5.45 -17.57 -26.66
N ASP A 65 -5.21 -18.62 -25.87
CA ASP A 65 -5.04 -18.48 -24.42
C ASP A 65 -3.71 -17.80 -24.09
N ALA A 66 -2.65 -18.11 -24.85
CA ALA A 66 -1.36 -17.44 -24.72
C ALA A 66 -1.44 -15.94 -25.03
N GLU A 67 -2.15 -15.55 -26.09
CA GLU A 67 -2.41 -14.14 -26.43
C GLU A 67 -3.27 -13.45 -25.37
N PHE A 68 -4.33 -14.09 -24.90
CA PHE A 68 -5.17 -13.58 -23.83
C PHE A 68 -4.34 -13.30 -22.57
N CYS A 69 -3.57 -14.28 -22.09
CA CYS A 69 -2.73 -14.13 -20.91
C CYS A 69 -1.70 -12.99 -21.06
N ARG A 70 -1.04 -12.89 -22.22
CA ARG A 70 -0.08 -11.81 -22.52
C ARG A 70 -0.75 -10.43 -22.54
N SER A 71 -1.92 -10.30 -23.16
CA SER A 71 -2.67 -9.04 -23.18
C SER A 71 -3.09 -8.58 -21.78
N GLN A 72 -3.51 -9.53 -20.95
CA GLN A 72 -3.94 -9.26 -19.58
C GLN A 72 -2.76 -8.87 -18.69
N ALA A 73 -1.60 -9.51 -18.84
CA ALA A 73 -0.37 -9.16 -18.13
C ALA A 73 0.07 -7.74 -18.49
N LYS A 74 0.11 -7.41 -19.79
CA LYS A 74 0.47 -6.07 -20.27
C LYS A 74 -0.49 -4.99 -19.75
N SER A 75 -1.80 -5.25 -19.78
CA SER A 75 -2.78 -4.29 -19.24
C SER A 75 -2.62 -4.07 -17.74
N ALA A 76 -2.27 -5.10 -16.98
CA ALA A 76 -2.01 -4.98 -15.54
C ALA A 76 -0.74 -4.16 -15.27
N GLU A 77 0.34 -4.37 -16.03
CA GLU A 77 1.58 -3.58 -15.95
C GLU A 77 1.33 -2.10 -16.27
N GLU A 78 0.57 -1.80 -17.32
CA GLU A 78 0.23 -0.43 -17.70
C GLU A 78 -0.56 0.31 -16.62
N ARG A 79 -1.47 -0.40 -15.93
CA ARG A 79 -2.23 0.16 -14.79
C ARG A 79 -1.37 0.36 -13.55
N LEU A 80 -0.29 -0.41 -13.37
CA LEU A 80 0.62 -0.27 -12.25
C LEU A 80 1.63 0.88 -12.42
N LYS A 81 1.96 1.32 -13.64
CA LYS A 81 2.96 2.37 -13.87
C LYS A 81 2.88 3.59 -12.94
N PRO A 82 1.70 4.18 -12.64
CA PRO A 82 1.61 5.33 -11.74
C PRO A 82 1.67 4.97 -10.24
N LEU A 83 1.43 3.71 -9.84
CA LEU A 83 1.35 3.31 -8.43
C LEU A 83 2.66 3.49 -7.66
N PRO A 84 3.84 3.09 -8.20
CA PRO A 84 5.12 3.34 -7.56
C PRO A 84 5.46 4.82 -7.36
N GLU A 85 4.83 5.73 -8.10
CA GLU A 85 5.00 7.19 -7.93
C GLU A 85 4.05 7.75 -6.86
N LEU A 86 2.89 7.13 -6.66
CA LEU A 86 1.91 7.50 -5.63
C LEU A 86 2.28 7.00 -4.24
N VAL A 87 2.98 5.86 -4.17
CA VAL A 87 3.42 5.27 -2.91
C VAL A 87 4.37 6.20 -2.14
N PRO A 88 5.45 6.78 -2.70
CA PRO A 88 6.45 7.59 -1.99
C PRO A 88 6.01 9.00 -1.57
N ASP A 89 4.71 9.35 -1.52
CA ASP A 89 4.28 10.70 -1.10
C ASP A 89 4.89 11.08 0.26
N PRO A 90 5.80 12.08 0.31
CA PRO A 90 6.48 12.49 1.53
C PRO A 90 5.51 12.91 2.63
N GLY A 91 4.34 13.47 2.27
CA GLY A 91 3.30 13.87 3.21
C GLY A 91 2.62 12.69 3.91
N LEU A 92 2.53 11.52 3.26
CA LEU A 92 2.01 10.30 3.88
C LEU A 92 2.98 9.73 4.90
N TYR A 93 4.28 9.70 4.60
CA TYR A 93 5.30 9.11 5.49
C TYR A 93 5.79 10.03 6.61
N GLN A 94 5.90 11.33 6.35
CA GLN A 94 6.55 12.25 7.28
C GLN A 94 5.74 12.43 8.56
N LEU A 95 4.41 12.40 8.47
CA LEU A 95 3.55 12.43 9.65
C LEU A 95 3.56 11.10 10.42
N ILE A 96 3.64 9.96 9.73
CA ILE A 96 3.79 8.63 10.36
C ILE A 96 5.07 8.61 11.19
N LEU A 97 6.22 8.96 10.59
CA LEU A 97 7.52 8.93 11.26
C LEU A 97 7.56 9.86 12.48
N ASN A 98 7.01 11.07 12.36
CA ASN A 98 7.02 12.06 13.45
C ASN A 98 6.14 11.68 14.64
N VAL A 99 5.12 10.82 14.44
CA VAL A 99 4.17 10.43 15.49
C VAL A 99 4.43 9.04 16.05
N THR A 100 4.93 8.09 15.25
CA THR A 100 5.20 6.70 15.68
C THR A 100 6.62 6.48 16.22
N VAL A 101 7.60 7.26 15.76
CA VAL A 101 8.98 7.15 16.26
C VAL A 101 9.15 8.15 17.40
N PRO A 102 9.35 7.71 18.66
CA PRO A 102 9.71 8.64 19.72
C PRO A 102 11.01 9.34 19.29
N ARG A 103 11.11 10.65 19.53
CA ARG A 103 12.23 11.54 19.11
C ARG A 103 13.65 11.05 19.45
N ASN A 104 13.80 9.89 20.10
CA ASN A 104 15.05 9.33 20.61
C ASN A 104 15.28 7.84 20.27
N ALA A 105 14.64 7.27 19.24
CA ALA A 105 14.84 5.86 18.86
C ALA A 105 15.03 5.69 17.32
N PRO A 106 16.26 5.82 16.80
CA PRO A 106 16.54 5.76 15.35
C PRO A 106 16.35 4.38 14.70
N ASP A 107 16.25 3.30 15.49
CA ASP A 107 16.16 1.91 15.01
C ASP A 107 14.79 1.57 14.37
N VAL A 108 13.72 2.23 14.81
CA VAL A 108 12.35 1.88 14.40
C VAL A 108 11.98 2.44 13.00
N ALA A 109 12.61 3.54 12.60
CA ALA A 109 12.43 4.11 11.26
C ALA A 109 12.98 3.19 10.16
N GLN A 110 14.06 2.46 10.46
CA GLN A 110 14.66 1.48 9.55
C GLN A 110 13.74 0.26 9.37
N ALA A 111 13.10 -0.23 10.43
CA ALA A 111 12.18 -1.36 10.37
C ALA A 111 10.91 -1.11 9.52
N PHE A 112 10.43 0.14 9.44
CA PHE A 112 9.35 0.52 8.53
C PHE A 112 9.81 0.59 7.07
N PHE A 113 11.03 1.06 6.83
CA PHE A 113 11.63 1.10 5.50
C PHE A 113 11.94 -0.32 4.98
N ASP A 114 12.43 -1.21 5.85
CA ASP A 114 12.80 -2.58 5.51
C ASP A 114 11.59 -3.47 5.20
N ARG A 115 10.40 -3.18 5.76
CA ARG A 115 9.14 -3.86 5.40
C ARG A 115 8.61 -3.52 3.99
N GLY A 116 9.17 -2.50 3.34
CA GLY A 116 8.84 -2.07 1.98
C GLY A 116 9.90 -2.44 0.93
N LEU A 117 10.98 -3.13 1.33
CA LEU A 117 12.10 -3.52 0.45
C LEU A 117 12.37 -5.03 0.51
N THR A 118 11.39 -5.82 0.08
CA THR A 118 11.62 -7.15 -0.50
C THR A 118 10.55 -7.43 -1.53
#